data_AF-A0A559JNN1-F1
#
_entry.id   AF-A0A559JNN1-F1
#
_cell.length_a   1.000
_cell.length_b   1.000
_cell.length_c   1.000
_cell.angle_alpha   90.00
_cell.angle_beta   90.00
_cell.angle_gamma   90.00
#
_symmetry.space_group_name_H-M   'P 1'
#
loop_
_entity.id
_entity.type
_entity.pdbx_description
1 polymer ?
#
loop_
_entity_poly.entity_id
_entity_poly.type
_entity_poly.pdbx_seq_one_letter_code
_entity_poly.pdbx_strand_id
1 'polypeptide(L)'
;MVKLRCNCGDWKVLNFERYVYEQDEIVIAFDLLPILTCPTCGNIDLPDLTSKQIQKFISDNKDLGRRVFQLKGHSDEPFEKLKYPKGCVEFRISKSDSFFIPALSLGKLGDFSPVFFSLDVLINYMHNPRYTVHLGAETYGQITSEEFGIPFGINRNGKVIMWLTDIVNLPEEEQYYLRSKNIPSDHDVGSEFYEGQFEGVWAEPSKINRVKSLRKVLSQLISQAHGLNLFMLDEEAEVITKRISKPILFTDKEVGDTYEDINKILVESLNVKEIKAFIVQNSNLEKKDLAELRGMKLLRCWLIQFLQLSEETVDQLLLPLFVLYDLRIVYAHLTSAESREEKLISVCKRIGLNENCRDNEVIYDVMIDKIISMYETVIGHLN
;
A
#
# COMPACT_ATOMS: atom_id res chain seq x y z
N MET A 1 24.38 13.36 1.99
CA MET A 1 23.60 12.48 2.86
C MET A 1 22.99 11.42 1.97
N VAL A 2 23.29 10.16 2.25
CA VAL A 2 22.72 9.05 1.47
C VAL A 2 21.20 9.02 1.65
N LYS A 3 20.45 8.79 0.57
CA LYS A 3 18.99 8.61 0.62
C LYS A 3 18.64 7.13 0.63
N LEU A 4 17.55 6.78 1.30
CA LEU A 4 17.05 5.41 1.29
C LEU A 4 16.44 5.08 -0.08
N ARG A 5 15.72 6.03 -0.70
CA ARG A 5 15.22 5.89 -2.07
C ARG A 5 16.39 5.82 -3.08
N CYS A 6 16.35 4.81 -3.94
CA CYS A 6 17.31 4.61 -5.02
C CYS A 6 16.85 5.35 -6.30
N ASN A 7 17.81 5.67 -7.17
CA ASN A 7 17.53 6.36 -8.44
C ASN A 7 16.66 5.53 -9.40
N CYS A 8 16.59 4.21 -9.23
CA CYS A 8 15.68 3.34 -10.00
C CYS A 8 14.22 3.40 -9.51
N GLY A 9 13.94 4.16 -8.44
CA GLY A 9 12.61 4.27 -7.86
C GLY A 9 12.27 3.21 -6.81
N ASP A 10 13.18 2.31 -6.44
CA ASP A 10 13.00 1.37 -5.33
C ASP A 10 13.74 1.85 -4.07
N TRP A 11 13.49 1.29 -2.89
CA TRP A 11 14.24 1.59 -1.67
C TRP A 11 15.44 0.66 -1.49
N LYS A 12 16.51 1.17 -0.88
CA LYS A 12 17.65 0.37 -0.47
C LYS A 12 17.34 -0.33 0.86
N VAL A 13 17.96 -1.49 1.07
CA VAL A 13 17.90 -2.28 2.30
C VAL A 13 19.27 -2.27 2.96
N LEU A 14 19.30 -2.17 4.29
CA LEU A 14 20.54 -2.26 5.04
C LEU A 14 20.97 -3.73 5.14
N ASN A 15 22.17 -4.05 4.67
CA ASN A 15 22.76 -5.39 4.69
C ASN A 15 24.15 -5.37 5.36
N PHE A 16 24.58 -6.54 5.82
CA PHE A 16 25.90 -6.76 6.39
C PHE A 16 26.64 -7.76 5.53
N GLU A 17 27.55 -7.27 4.70
CA GLU A 17 28.20 -8.09 3.69
C GLU A 17 29.72 -7.91 3.71
N ARG A 18 30.41 -8.90 3.14
CA ARG A 18 31.84 -8.73 2.84
C ARG A 18 31.99 -7.64 1.79
N TYR A 19 32.83 -6.66 2.07
CA TYR A 19 33.02 -5.52 1.19
C TYR A 19 34.48 -5.12 1.13
N VAL A 20 34.98 -4.85 -0.08
CA VAL A 20 36.33 -4.34 -0.30
C VAL A 20 36.21 -2.87 -0.71
N TYR A 21 36.79 -2.00 0.10
CA TYR A 21 36.84 -0.57 -0.16
C TYR A 21 38.25 -0.18 -0.62
N GLU A 22 38.34 0.60 -1.70
CA GLU A 22 39.61 1.05 -2.27
C GLU A 22 39.61 2.57 -2.45
N GLN A 23 40.62 3.24 -1.89
CA GLN A 23 40.86 4.68 -2.05
C GLN A 23 42.34 5.00 -1.82
N ASP A 24 42.94 5.86 -2.64
CA ASP A 24 44.33 6.34 -2.48
C ASP A 24 45.37 5.20 -2.27
N GLU A 25 45.28 4.12 -3.07
CA GLU A 25 46.12 2.91 -2.96
C GLU A 25 45.93 2.10 -1.65
N ILE A 26 45.01 2.51 -0.78
CA ILE A 26 44.64 1.76 0.42
C ILE A 26 43.44 0.87 0.09
N VAL A 27 43.61 -0.43 0.34
CA VAL A 27 42.59 -1.47 0.21
C VAL A 27 42.20 -1.94 1.60
N ILE A 28 40.90 -1.87 1.91
CA ILE A 28 40.34 -2.32 3.18
C ILE A 28 39.30 -3.39 2.88
N ALA A 29 39.58 -4.61 3.31
CA ALA A 29 38.63 -5.71 3.24
C ALA A 29 37.90 -5.85 4.59
N PHE A 30 36.58 -5.77 4.54
CA PHE A 30 35.68 -5.94 5.68
C PHE A 30 34.99 -7.30 5.62
N ASP A 31 34.93 -7.99 6.75
CA ASP A 31 34.18 -9.26 6.85
C ASP A 31 32.65 -9.04 6.83
N LEU A 32 32.17 -7.97 7.48
CA LEU A 32 30.75 -7.59 7.61
C LEU A 32 30.61 -6.06 7.68
N LEU A 33 30.52 -5.41 6.54
CA LEU A 33 30.32 -3.97 6.46
C LEU A 33 28.82 -3.63 6.35
N PRO A 34 28.28 -2.70 7.15
CA PRO A 34 26.94 -2.18 6.95
C PRO A 34 26.88 -1.37 5.65
N ILE A 35 26.09 -1.84 4.69
CA ILE A 35 25.91 -1.21 3.38
C ILE A 35 24.42 -1.13 3.02
N LEU A 36 24.04 -0.18 2.18
CA LEU A 36 22.68 -0.02 1.67
C LEU A 36 22.63 -0.54 0.24
N THR A 37 21.90 -1.63 0.00
CA THR A 37 21.80 -2.27 -1.33
C THR A 37 20.38 -2.12 -1.87
N CYS A 38 20.25 -1.64 -3.11
CA CYS A 38 18.98 -1.68 -3.83
C CYS A 38 18.74 -3.10 -4.37
N PRO A 39 17.65 -3.79 -3.96
CA PRO A 39 17.39 -5.15 -4.43
C PRO A 39 17.03 -5.20 -5.93
N THR A 40 16.49 -4.10 -6.48
CA THR A 40 16.09 -4.04 -7.89
C THR A 40 17.26 -3.82 -8.86
N CYS A 41 18.16 -2.87 -8.57
CA CYS A 41 19.24 -2.50 -9.50
C CYS A 41 20.65 -2.85 -9.00
N GLY A 42 20.78 -3.39 -7.78
CA GLY A 42 22.07 -3.73 -7.18
C GLY A 42 22.92 -2.53 -6.79
N ASN A 43 22.41 -1.29 -6.85
CA ASN A 43 23.17 -0.12 -6.44
C ASN A 43 23.51 -0.19 -4.94
N ILE A 44 24.77 0.06 -4.60
CA ILE A 44 25.30 0.01 -3.25
C ILE A 44 25.71 1.42 -2.83
N ASP A 45 25.21 1.87 -1.68
CA ASP A 45 25.67 3.07 -1.00
C ASP A 45 26.20 2.74 0.39
N LEU A 46 27.22 3.48 0.83
CA LEU A 46 27.73 3.38 2.19
C LEU A 46 26.94 4.33 3.11
N PRO A 47 26.34 3.84 4.21
CA PRO A 47 25.76 4.70 5.24
C PRO A 47 26.71 5.83 5.67
N ASP A 48 26.16 6.97 6.08
CA ASP A 48 26.96 8.13 6.49
C ASP A 48 27.94 7.79 7.63
N LEU A 49 27.52 6.97 8.60
CA LEU A 49 28.39 6.52 9.70
C LEU A 49 29.51 5.60 9.20
N THR A 50 29.18 4.61 8.37
CA THR A 50 30.15 3.70 7.73
C THR A 50 31.20 4.50 6.96
N SER A 51 30.76 5.44 6.13
CA SER A 51 31.63 6.31 5.35
C SER A 51 32.56 7.13 6.25
N LYS A 52 32.05 7.75 7.31
CA LYS A 52 32.87 8.53 8.26
C LYS A 52 33.91 7.66 8.97
N GLN A 53 33.55 6.44 9.36
CA GLN A 53 34.48 5.50 10.01
C GLN A 53 35.60 5.07 9.07
N ILE A 54 35.28 4.77 7.81
CA ILE A 54 36.27 4.43 6.78
C ILE A 54 37.22 5.60 6.53
N GLN A 55 36.69 6.82 6.33
CA GLN A 55 37.52 8.01 6.10
C GLN A 55 38.44 8.32 7.28
N LYS A 56 37.93 8.19 8.51
CA LYS A 56 38.75 8.33 9.72
C LYS A 56 39.86 7.28 9.75
N PHE A 57 39.54 6.01 9.49
CA PHE A 57 40.52 4.94 9.46
C PHE A 57 41.61 5.19 8.41
N ILE A 58 41.24 5.61 7.20
CA ILE A 58 42.19 5.97 6.14
C ILE A 58 43.10 7.11 6.60
N SER A 59 42.53 8.18 7.16
CA SER A 59 43.30 9.32 7.68
C SER A 59 44.30 8.90 8.76
N ASP A 60 43.89 8.04 9.70
CA ASP A 60 44.72 7.58 10.81
C ASP A 60 45.86 6.64 10.35
N ASN A 61 45.77 6.05 9.14
CA ASN A 61 46.69 5.02 8.66
C ASN A 61 47.48 5.39 7.39
N LYS A 62 47.26 6.58 6.81
CA LYS A 62 47.84 6.98 5.51
C LYS A 62 49.38 6.92 5.48
N ASP A 63 50.02 7.28 6.60
CA ASP A 63 51.48 7.39 6.72
C ASP A 63 52.19 6.10 7.18
N LEU A 64 51.46 5.03 7.48
CA LEU A 64 52.02 3.81 8.09
C LEU A 64 52.74 2.86 7.10
N GLY A 65 52.85 3.24 5.82
CA GLY A 65 53.45 2.42 4.75
C GLY A 65 52.67 1.15 4.38
N ARG A 66 51.77 0.67 5.24
CA ARG A 66 50.82 -0.41 4.96
C ARG A 66 49.69 0.10 4.07
N ARG A 67 49.33 -0.71 3.07
CA ARG A 67 48.30 -0.38 2.07
C ARG A 67 47.13 -1.36 2.03
N VAL A 68 47.24 -2.53 2.66
CA VAL A 68 46.17 -3.54 2.69
C VAL A 68 45.80 -3.88 4.14
N PHE A 69 44.52 -3.74 4.46
CA PHE A 69 43.97 -3.98 5.79
C PHE A 69 42.82 -4.99 5.71
N GLN A 70 42.76 -5.90 6.69
CA GLN A 70 41.59 -6.75 6.94
C GLN A 70 41.00 -6.31 8.26
N LEU A 71 39.74 -5.85 8.25
CA LEU A 71 39.03 -5.44 9.44
C LEU A 71 37.87 -6.40 9.69
N LYS A 72 37.74 -6.84 10.95
CA LYS A 72 36.50 -7.46 11.39
C LYS A 72 35.41 -6.39 11.32
N GLY A 73 34.35 -6.73 10.60
CA GLY A 73 33.19 -5.87 10.44
C GLY A 73 32.37 -5.72 11.71
N HIS A 74 31.20 -5.09 11.59
CA HIS A 74 30.20 -5.09 12.64
C HIS A 74 29.73 -6.54 12.87
N SER A 75 29.61 -6.95 14.13
CA SER A 75 28.87 -8.18 14.43
C SER A 75 27.41 -7.96 14.04
N ASP A 76 26.78 -9.00 13.48
CA ASP A 76 25.33 -9.13 13.36
C ASP A 76 24.68 -9.36 14.75
N GLU A 77 25.20 -8.68 15.78
CA GLU A 77 24.86 -9.01 17.16
C GLU A 77 23.45 -8.55 17.50
N PRO A 78 22.64 -9.44 18.11
CA PRO A 78 21.22 -9.23 18.28
C PRO A 78 20.99 -8.41 19.55
N PHE A 79 20.18 -7.36 19.45
CA PHE A 79 19.40 -6.82 20.57
C PHE A 79 20.19 -6.48 21.85
N GLU A 80 20.99 -5.41 21.86
CA GLU A 80 21.38 -4.84 23.17
C GLU A 80 20.15 -4.18 23.83
N LYS A 81 19.91 -4.51 25.11
CA LYS A 81 18.84 -3.88 25.91
C LYS A 81 19.00 -2.36 25.89
N LEU A 82 18.10 -1.67 25.20
CA LEU A 82 17.90 -0.24 25.44
C LEU A 82 17.51 -0.04 26.89
N LYS A 83 17.93 1.08 27.47
CA LYS A 83 17.38 1.52 28.76
C LYS A 83 15.99 2.10 28.49
N TYR A 84 14.97 1.26 28.60
CA TYR A 84 13.58 1.69 28.54
C TYR A 84 13.25 2.57 29.76
N PRO A 85 12.37 3.59 29.61
CA PRO A 85 11.81 4.29 30.75
C PRO A 85 11.17 3.30 31.73
N LYS A 86 11.18 3.63 33.02
CA LYS A 86 10.61 2.76 34.05
C LYS A 86 9.11 2.57 33.80
N GLY A 87 8.68 1.32 33.65
CA GLY A 87 7.28 0.98 33.35
C GLY A 87 6.97 0.73 31.87
N CYS A 88 7.95 0.92 30.97
CA CYS A 88 7.77 0.59 29.56
C CYS A 88 8.14 -0.87 29.26
N VAL A 89 7.47 -1.45 28.27
CA VAL A 89 7.73 -2.82 27.81
C VAL A 89 9.00 -2.86 26.94
N GLU A 90 9.88 -3.84 27.17
CA GLU A 90 11.11 -3.98 26.38
C GLU A 90 10.80 -4.59 25.00
N PHE A 91 11.04 -3.85 23.91
CA PHE A 91 10.90 -4.35 22.53
C PHE A 91 12.23 -4.90 21.94
N ARG A 92 12.11 -5.78 20.96
CA ARG A 92 13.19 -6.25 20.08
C ARG A 92 13.40 -5.18 19.01
N ILE A 93 14.57 -4.54 19.03
CA ILE A 93 14.99 -3.55 18.06
C ILE A 93 16.43 -3.81 17.60
N SER A 94 16.75 -3.39 16.38
CA SER A 94 18.12 -3.39 15.87
C SER A 94 18.71 -2.00 16.04
N LYS A 95 19.84 -1.90 16.76
CA LYS A 95 20.57 -0.63 16.88
C LYS A 95 21.14 -0.17 15.55
N SER A 96 21.53 -1.14 14.73
CA SER A 96 22.05 -0.89 13.40
C SER A 96 21.07 -0.09 12.54
N ASP A 97 19.76 -0.31 12.72
CA ASP A 97 18.74 0.43 11.98
C ASP A 97 18.84 1.92 12.31
N SER A 98 18.95 2.25 13.60
CA SER A 98 19.07 3.64 14.05
C SER A 98 20.40 4.29 13.64
N PHE A 99 21.47 3.51 13.45
CA PHE A 99 22.79 4.07 13.12
C PHE A 99 23.08 4.15 11.63
N PHE A 100 22.59 3.19 10.84
CA PHE A 100 22.99 2.99 9.45
C PHE A 100 21.87 3.25 8.44
N ILE A 101 20.59 3.24 8.84
CA ILE A 101 19.52 3.69 7.96
C ILE A 101 19.53 5.23 7.94
N PRO A 102 19.47 5.85 6.74
CA PRO A 102 19.40 7.30 6.60
C PRO A 102 18.27 7.92 7.43
N ALA A 103 18.46 9.19 7.82
CA ALA A 103 17.56 9.98 8.68
C ALA A 103 17.34 9.47 10.11
N LEU A 104 17.29 8.15 10.35
CA LEU A 104 17.09 7.58 11.69
C LEU A 104 18.26 7.89 12.65
N SER A 105 19.45 8.09 12.09
CA SER A 105 20.67 8.47 12.82
C SER A 105 20.72 9.93 13.28
N LEU A 106 19.74 10.76 12.91
CA LEU A 106 19.66 12.17 13.33
C LEU A 106 19.15 12.33 14.78
N GLY A 107 18.44 11.32 15.31
CA GLY A 107 17.95 11.29 16.69
C GLY A 107 18.92 10.62 17.66
N LYS A 108 18.59 10.66 18.96
CA LYS A 108 19.22 9.77 19.93
C LYS A 108 18.76 8.34 19.66
N LEU A 109 19.58 7.37 20.04
CA LEU A 109 19.17 5.97 19.99
C LEU A 109 17.88 5.79 20.81
N GLY A 110 16.84 5.25 20.17
CA GLY A 110 15.49 5.14 20.71
C GLY A 110 14.50 6.14 20.13
N ASP A 111 14.94 7.31 19.65
CA ASP A 111 14.05 8.37 19.15
C ASP A 111 13.31 7.94 17.86
N PHE A 112 14.07 7.41 16.90
CA PHE A 112 13.58 6.95 15.60
C PHE A 112 13.92 5.48 15.36
N SER A 113 14.02 4.71 16.44
CA SER A 113 14.28 3.27 16.33
C SER A 113 13.05 2.56 15.78
N PRO A 114 13.12 1.93 14.60
CA PRO A 114 12.00 1.18 14.06
C PRO A 114 11.77 -0.08 14.89
N VAL A 115 10.51 -0.36 15.17
CA VAL A 115 10.08 -1.62 15.80
C VAL A 115 9.24 -2.38 14.78
N PHE A 116 9.61 -3.63 14.56
CA PHE A 116 8.98 -4.49 13.56
C PHE A 116 7.97 -5.43 14.20
N PHE A 117 6.84 -5.61 13.53
CA PHE A 117 5.76 -6.47 13.96
C PHE A 117 5.30 -7.36 12.80
N SER A 118 4.79 -8.55 13.13
CA SER A 118 4.04 -9.36 12.16
C SER A 118 2.80 -8.60 11.70
N LEU A 119 2.39 -8.80 10.44
CA LEU A 119 1.16 -8.20 9.89
C LEU A 119 -0.10 -8.46 10.74
N ASP A 120 -0.13 -9.61 11.44
CA ASP A 120 -1.16 -9.98 12.42
C ASP A 120 -1.46 -8.93 13.48
N VAL A 121 -0.51 -8.02 13.75
CA VAL A 121 -0.70 -6.95 14.73
C VAL A 121 -1.93 -6.09 14.38
N LEU A 122 -2.16 -5.86 13.08
CA LEU A 122 -3.26 -5.05 12.57
C LEU A 122 -4.61 -5.77 12.69
N ILE A 123 -4.63 -7.11 12.66
CA ILE A 123 -5.89 -7.90 12.73
C ILE A 123 -6.68 -7.56 13.99
N ASN A 124 -6.02 -7.51 15.15
CA ASN A 124 -6.69 -7.18 16.42
C ASN A 124 -7.29 -5.77 16.39
N TYR A 125 -6.54 -4.81 15.85
CA TYR A 125 -7.00 -3.43 15.74
C TYR A 125 -8.15 -3.28 14.74
N MET A 126 -8.15 -4.03 13.64
CA MET A 126 -9.21 -3.98 12.63
C MET A 126 -10.54 -4.58 13.12
N HIS A 127 -10.49 -5.63 13.95
CA HIS A 127 -11.68 -6.36 14.38
C HIS A 127 -12.23 -5.90 15.72
N ASN A 128 -11.51 -5.04 16.44
CA ASN A 128 -11.97 -4.49 17.70
C ASN A 128 -12.58 -3.10 17.49
N PRO A 129 -13.87 -2.89 17.81
CA PRO A 129 -14.58 -1.64 17.54
C PRO A 129 -14.05 -0.42 18.31
N ARG A 130 -13.14 -0.62 19.28
CA ARG A 130 -12.46 0.48 19.99
C ARG A 130 -11.44 1.21 19.12
N TYR A 131 -11.00 0.59 18.03
CA TYR A 131 -9.98 1.17 17.17
C TYR A 131 -10.52 1.38 15.75
N THR A 132 -9.91 2.33 15.07
CA THR A 132 -10.03 2.50 13.63
C THR A 132 -8.65 2.30 13.02
N VAL A 133 -8.56 1.41 12.04
CA VAL A 133 -7.35 1.23 11.24
C VAL A 133 -7.62 1.83 9.87
N HIS A 134 -6.82 2.82 9.49
CA HIS A 134 -6.97 3.52 8.22
C HIS A 134 -5.65 3.53 7.45
N LEU A 135 -5.66 2.99 6.23
CA LEU A 135 -4.58 3.14 5.27
C LEU A 135 -4.80 4.40 4.42
N GLY A 136 -3.97 5.42 4.66
CA GLY A 136 -3.97 6.67 3.88
C GLY A 136 -3.33 6.48 2.51
N ALA A 137 -2.23 5.73 2.48
CA ALA A 137 -1.49 5.33 1.28
C ALA A 137 -1.41 3.79 1.17
N GLU A 138 -0.68 3.27 0.19
CA GLU A 138 -0.57 1.81 -0.02
C GLU A 138 0.19 1.09 1.09
N THR A 139 1.12 1.79 1.73
CA THR A 139 2.04 1.27 2.77
C THR A 139 2.11 2.15 4.01
N TYR A 140 1.28 3.19 4.12
CA TYR A 140 1.22 4.10 5.26
C TYR A 140 -0.21 4.22 5.80
N GLY A 141 -0.41 3.84 7.07
CA GLY A 141 -1.66 4.03 7.79
C GLY A 141 -1.50 4.57 9.21
N GLN A 142 -2.64 4.63 9.89
CA GLN A 142 -2.76 5.05 11.28
C GLN A 142 -3.76 4.16 12.01
N ILE A 143 -3.43 3.81 13.25
CA ILE A 143 -4.36 3.19 14.21
C ILE A 143 -4.81 4.31 15.15
N THR A 144 -6.11 4.49 15.31
CA THR A 144 -6.69 5.49 16.22
C THR A 144 -7.65 4.85 17.20
N SER A 145 -7.67 5.35 18.42
CA SER A 145 -8.68 5.11 19.46
C SER A 145 -9.18 6.45 20.00
N GLU A 146 -10.02 6.44 21.03
CA GLU A 146 -10.39 7.66 21.75
C GLU A 146 -9.21 8.28 22.52
N GLU A 147 -8.19 7.49 22.87
CA GLU A 147 -7.09 7.90 23.75
C GLU A 147 -5.80 8.23 22.99
N PHE A 148 -5.57 7.60 21.84
CA PHE A 148 -4.31 7.73 21.11
C PHE A 148 -4.48 7.57 19.60
N GLY A 149 -3.46 8.03 18.87
CA GLY A 149 -3.25 7.68 17.48
C GLY A 149 -1.79 7.33 17.26
N ILE A 150 -1.52 6.21 16.61
CA ILE A 150 -0.16 5.79 16.26
C ILE A 150 -0.05 5.54 14.76
N PRO A 151 0.88 6.20 14.05
CA PRO A 151 1.13 5.91 12.65
C PRO A 151 1.90 4.60 12.49
N PHE A 152 1.70 3.92 11.36
CA PHE A 152 2.42 2.70 11.04
C PHE A 152 2.73 2.62 9.54
N GLY A 153 3.82 1.94 9.22
CA GLY A 153 4.17 1.56 7.85
C GLY A 153 4.06 0.06 7.63
N ILE A 154 3.95 -0.37 6.38
CA ILE A 154 4.12 -1.75 5.96
C ILE A 154 5.29 -1.78 4.97
N ASN A 155 6.36 -2.52 5.28
CA ASN A 155 7.48 -2.66 4.37
C ASN A 155 7.18 -3.67 3.25
N ARG A 156 8.08 -3.77 2.26
CA ARG A 156 7.91 -4.70 1.13
C ARG A 156 7.83 -6.18 1.51
N ASN A 157 8.29 -6.54 2.72
CA ASN A 157 8.26 -7.91 3.24
C ASN A 157 7.00 -8.17 4.08
N GLY A 158 6.02 -7.26 4.07
CA GLY A 158 4.77 -7.39 4.81
C GLY A 158 4.93 -7.23 6.32
N LYS A 159 6.03 -6.62 6.80
CA LYS A 159 6.21 -6.31 8.22
C LYS A 159 5.66 -4.93 8.53
N VAL A 160 4.99 -4.82 9.68
CA VAL A 160 4.49 -3.56 10.18
C VAL A 160 5.60 -2.85 10.96
N ILE A 161 5.77 -1.56 10.70
CA ILE A 161 6.80 -0.71 11.32
C ILE A 161 6.10 0.39 12.10
N MET A 162 6.51 0.59 13.34
CA MET A 162 6.15 1.75 14.15
C MET A 162 7.40 2.29 14.84
N TRP A 163 7.40 3.57 15.22
CA TRP A 163 8.54 4.18 15.91
C TRP A 163 8.48 3.88 17.40
N LEU A 164 9.64 3.55 17.98
CA LEU A 164 9.72 3.20 19.40
C LEU A 164 9.20 4.33 20.31
N THR A 165 9.48 5.58 19.98
CA THR A 165 9.01 6.76 20.72
C THR A 165 7.49 6.86 20.78
N ASP A 166 6.81 6.55 19.68
CA ASP A 166 5.35 6.55 19.65
C ASP A 166 4.78 5.41 20.49
N ILE A 167 5.40 4.22 20.39
CA ILE A 167 4.97 3.02 21.14
C ILE A 167 5.07 3.24 22.65
N VAL A 168 6.17 3.80 23.16
CA VAL A 168 6.36 3.97 24.62
C VAL A 168 5.39 4.97 25.25
N ASN A 169 4.72 5.79 24.42
CA ASN A 169 3.69 6.74 24.85
C ASN A 169 2.27 6.14 24.86
N LEU A 170 2.10 4.91 24.36
CA LEU A 170 0.81 4.22 24.37
C LEU A 170 0.46 3.72 25.78
N PRO A 171 -0.84 3.46 26.06
CA PRO A 171 -1.26 2.74 27.26
C PRO A 171 -0.49 1.41 27.44
N GLU A 172 -0.25 1.01 28.69
CA GLU A 172 0.56 -0.17 29.02
C GLU A 172 0.01 -1.46 28.38
N GLU A 173 -1.31 -1.62 28.33
CA GLU A 173 -1.98 -2.75 27.68
C GLU A 173 -1.64 -2.84 26.18
N GLU A 174 -1.57 -1.70 25.48
CA GLU A 174 -1.20 -1.63 24.07
C GLU A 174 0.27 -2.01 23.87
N GLN A 175 1.15 -1.52 24.74
CA GLN A 175 2.57 -1.87 24.70
C GLN A 175 2.77 -3.38 24.85
N TYR A 176 2.04 -4.02 25.78
CA TYR A 176 2.09 -5.48 25.96
C TYR A 176 1.54 -6.24 24.74
N TYR A 177 0.44 -5.79 24.16
CA TYR A 177 -0.10 -6.39 22.94
C TYR A 177 0.90 -6.29 21.77
N LEU A 178 1.41 -5.09 21.49
CA LEU A 178 2.44 -4.87 20.46
C LEU A 178 3.66 -5.75 20.72
N ARG A 179 4.12 -5.84 21.97
CA ARG A 179 5.25 -6.69 22.34
C ARG A 179 5.01 -8.15 21.99
N SER A 180 3.78 -8.66 22.14
CA SER A 180 3.43 -10.04 21.78
C SER A 180 3.56 -10.33 20.26
N LYS A 181 3.48 -9.28 19.43
CA LYS A 181 3.59 -9.35 17.96
C LYS A 181 4.93 -8.86 17.41
N ASN A 182 5.85 -8.46 18.29
CA ASN A 182 7.12 -7.88 17.91
C ASN A 182 8.12 -8.95 17.43
N ILE A 183 8.63 -8.75 16.21
CA ILE A 183 9.53 -9.65 15.50
C ILE A 183 10.91 -9.00 15.28
N PRO A 184 11.95 -9.80 14.97
CA PRO A 184 13.23 -9.25 14.54
C PRO A 184 13.11 -8.33 13.31
N SER A 185 13.91 -7.27 13.31
CA SER A 185 14.13 -6.41 12.14
C SER A 185 14.67 -7.23 10.96
N ASP A 186 14.19 -6.94 9.76
CA ASP A 186 14.83 -7.33 8.49
C ASP A 186 15.67 -6.19 7.89
N HIS A 187 15.87 -5.11 8.64
CA HIS A 187 16.62 -3.93 8.23
C HIS A 187 16.03 -3.19 7.00
N ASP A 188 14.77 -3.46 6.66
CA ASP A 188 14.06 -2.84 5.56
C ASP A 188 12.91 -1.96 6.05
N VAL A 189 13.11 -0.65 6.01
CA VAL A 189 12.07 0.35 6.33
C VAL A 189 11.43 0.97 5.09
N GLY A 190 11.81 0.52 3.89
CA GLY A 190 11.33 1.06 2.63
C GLY A 190 9.81 1.00 2.53
N SER A 191 9.18 2.18 2.59
CA SER A 191 7.73 2.37 2.59
C SER A 191 7.39 3.85 2.43
N GLU A 192 6.16 4.16 2.02
CA GLU A 192 5.64 5.53 1.99
C GLU A 192 5.57 6.13 3.41
N PHE A 193 5.51 5.29 4.44
CA PHE A 193 5.57 5.71 5.84
C PHE A 193 6.92 6.34 6.18
N TYR A 194 8.02 5.66 5.85
CA TYR A 194 9.36 6.21 6.05
C TYR A 194 9.55 7.51 5.25
N GLU A 195 9.11 7.52 3.98
CA GLU A 195 9.27 8.70 3.12
C GLU A 195 8.45 9.90 3.61
N GLY A 196 7.22 9.68 4.03
CA GLY A 196 6.35 10.71 4.57
C GLY A 196 6.86 11.29 5.89
N GLN A 197 7.49 10.47 6.74
CA GLN A 197 7.98 10.91 8.05
C GLN A 197 9.37 11.53 8.00
N PHE A 198 10.25 11.08 7.11
CA PHE A 198 11.67 11.50 7.09
C PHE A 198 12.14 12.18 5.80
N GLU A 199 11.58 11.83 4.64
CA GLU A 199 12.02 12.39 3.36
C GLU A 199 11.12 13.56 2.89
N GLY A 200 10.02 13.85 3.61
CA GLY A 200 9.09 14.93 3.29
C GLY A 200 8.34 14.70 1.98
N VAL A 201 8.20 13.42 1.57
CA VAL A 201 7.48 13.04 0.36
C VAL A 201 6.01 12.84 0.73
N TRP A 202 5.12 13.59 0.08
CA TRP A 202 3.69 13.38 0.24
C TRP A 202 3.31 12.04 -0.37
N ALA A 203 2.71 11.17 0.43
CA ALA A 203 2.20 9.90 -0.04
C ALA A 203 0.95 10.12 -0.90
N GLU A 204 0.82 9.33 -1.97
CA GLU A 204 -0.39 9.33 -2.77
C GLU A 204 -1.53 8.65 -2.00
N PRO A 205 -2.79 9.06 -2.20
CA PRO A 205 -3.91 8.33 -1.64
C PRO A 205 -3.89 6.87 -2.09
N SER A 206 -4.20 5.94 -1.18
CA SER A 206 -4.35 4.53 -1.53
C SER A 206 -5.27 4.36 -2.74
N LYS A 207 -5.01 3.33 -3.56
CA LYS A 207 -5.74 3.06 -4.80
C LYS A 207 -7.25 3.04 -4.56
N ILE A 208 -7.69 2.46 -3.45
CA ILE A 208 -9.12 2.43 -3.10
C ILE A 208 -9.67 3.82 -2.73
N ASN A 209 -8.90 4.66 -2.04
CA ASN A 209 -9.28 6.05 -1.77
C ASN A 209 -9.31 6.88 -3.07
N ARG A 210 -8.42 6.60 -4.03
CA ARG A 210 -8.48 7.17 -5.38
C ARG A 210 -9.76 6.77 -6.11
N VAL A 211 -10.17 5.49 -6.05
CA VAL A 211 -11.47 5.04 -6.61
C VAL A 211 -12.64 5.82 -5.99
N LYS A 212 -12.68 5.96 -4.66
CA LYS A 212 -13.74 6.74 -3.96
C LYS A 212 -13.78 8.19 -4.43
N SER A 213 -12.60 8.82 -4.55
CA SER A 213 -12.47 10.20 -5.03
C SER A 213 -12.95 10.34 -6.47
N LEU A 214 -12.50 9.46 -7.37
CA LEU A 214 -12.90 9.46 -8.77
C LEU A 214 -14.40 9.23 -8.96
N ARG A 215 -15.01 8.34 -8.17
CA ARG A 215 -16.47 8.15 -8.17
C ARG A 215 -17.20 9.45 -7.83
N LYS A 216 -16.73 10.18 -6.82
CA LYS A 216 -17.32 11.47 -6.41
C LYS A 216 -17.16 12.52 -7.50
N VAL A 217 -15.96 12.62 -8.09
CA VAL A 217 -15.69 13.54 -9.21
C VAL A 217 -16.59 13.24 -10.40
N LEU A 218 -16.70 11.97 -10.81
CA LEU A 218 -17.59 11.57 -11.90
C LEU A 218 -19.04 11.98 -11.62
N SER A 219 -19.53 11.71 -10.42
CA SER A 219 -20.90 12.07 -10.03
C SER A 219 -21.13 13.58 -10.09
N GLN A 220 -20.16 14.38 -9.65
CA GLN A 220 -20.24 15.84 -9.69
C GLN A 220 -20.24 16.36 -11.14
N LEU A 221 -19.36 15.85 -12.00
CA LEU A 221 -19.28 16.27 -13.40
C LEU A 221 -20.55 15.93 -14.17
N ILE A 222 -21.10 14.72 -13.99
CA ILE A 222 -22.36 14.33 -14.66
C ILE A 222 -23.53 15.17 -14.14
N SER A 223 -23.58 15.45 -12.85
CA SER A 223 -24.61 16.33 -12.28
C SER A 223 -24.52 17.75 -12.86
N GLN A 224 -23.31 18.29 -13.00
CA GLN A 224 -23.08 19.61 -13.59
C GLN A 224 -23.39 19.67 -15.09
N ALA A 225 -22.95 18.67 -15.86
CA ALA A 225 -23.12 18.64 -17.31
C ALA A 225 -24.54 18.28 -17.76
N HIS A 226 -25.24 17.44 -16.98
CA HIS A 226 -26.48 16.79 -17.43
C HIS A 226 -27.65 16.92 -16.44
N GLY A 227 -27.44 17.47 -15.24
CA GLY A 227 -28.47 17.51 -14.19
C GLY A 227 -28.91 16.12 -13.71
N LEU A 228 -28.05 15.11 -13.91
CA LEU A 228 -28.33 13.70 -13.61
C LEU A 228 -27.59 13.27 -12.34
N ASN A 229 -28.30 12.69 -11.37
CA ASN A 229 -27.64 12.00 -10.26
C ASN A 229 -27.31 10.57 -10.70
N LEU A 230 -26.05 10.32 -11.03
CA LEU A 230 -25.61 9.01 -11.52
C LEU A 230 -25.81 7.91 -10.46
N PHE A 231 -25.59 8.25 -9.19
CA PHE A 231 -25.72 7.34 -8.05
C PHE A 231 -26.90 7.72 -7.17
N MET A 232 -27.35 6.78 -6.34
CA MET A 232 -28.42 6.92 -5.36
C MET A 232 -28.02 6.29 -4.01
N LEU A 233 -28.89 6.45 -3.00
CA LEU A 233 -28.68 5.97 -1.62
C LEU A 233 -27.46 6.63 -0.97
N ASP A 234 -27.39 7.97 -1.02
CA ASP A 234 -26.18 8.70 -0.60
C ASP A 234 -25.79 8.41 0.85
N GLU A 235 -26.75 8.30 1.78
CA GLU A 235 -26.46 8.01 3.19
C GLU A 235 -25.95 6.58 3.38
N GLU A 236 -26.62 5.57 2.80
CA GLU A 236 -26.23 4.17 2.91
C GLU A 236 -24.91 3.89 2.17
N ALA A 237 -24.74 4.48 0.98
CA ALA A 237 -23.51 4.38 0.20
C ALA A 237 -22.35 5.05 0.94
N GLU A 238 -22.57 6.14 1.68
CA GLU A 238 -21.53 6.78 2.50
C GLU A 238 -21.10 5.89 3.66
N VAL A 239 -22.02 5.17 4.32
CA VAL A 239 -21.69 4.20 5.36
C VAL A 239 -20.81 3.07 4.80
N ILE A 240 -21.15 2.54 3.62
CA ILE A 240 -20.34 1.50 2.95
C ILE A 240 -18.98 2.09 2.51
N THR A 241 -18.97 3.29 1.95
CA THR A 241 -17.75 3.98 1.48
C THR A 241 -16.75 4.20 2.61
N LYS A 242 -17.22 4.49 3.82
CA LYS A 242 -16.38 4.66 5.01
C LYS A 242 -15.70 3.37 5.48
N ARG A 243 -16.36 2.21 5.34
CA ARG A 243 -15.78 0.93 5.78
C ARG A 243 -14.87 0.26 4.74
N ILE A 244 -15.06 0.59 3.45
CA ILE A 244 -14.19 0.06 2.39
C ILE A 244 -12.74 0.49 2.67
N SER A 245 -11.85 -0.47 2.79
CA SER A 245 -10.42 -0.26 2.95
C SER A 245 -9.66 -1.29 2.12
N LYS A 246 -8.38 -1.04 1.85
CA LYS A 246 -7.50 -2.04 1.24
C LYS A 246 -7.42 -3.24 2.20
N PRO A 247 -7.62 -4.49 1.74
CA PRO A 247 -7.40 -5.67 2.55
C PRO A 247 -5.97 -5.66 3.10
N ILE A 248 -5.82 -5.95 4.40
CA ILE A 248 -4.50 -6.16 4.99
C ILE A 248 -4.06 -7.59 4.74
N LEU A 249 -4.96 -8.55 4.92
CA LEU A 249 -4.72 -9.94 4.54
C LEU A 249 -5.49 -10.23 3.26
N PHE A 250 -4.78 -10.68 2.24
CA PHE A 250 -5.42 -11.07 0.98
C PHE A 250 -6.04 -12.47 1.04
N THR A 251 -6.78 -12.77 2.10
CA THR A 251 -7.57 -14.00 2.21
C THR A 251 -8.82 -13.92 1.35
N ASP A 252 -9.34 -15.08 0.92
CA ASP A 252 -10.60 -15.17 0.17
C ASP A 252 -11.74 -14.39 0.82
N LYS A 253 -11.81 -14.41 2.16
CA LYS A 253 -12.84 -13.71 2.92
C LYS A 253 -12.67 -12.20 2.85
N GLU A 254 -11.53 -11.67 3.25
CA GLU A 254 -11.31 -10.21 3.31
C GLU A 254 -11.41 -9.57 1.92
N VAL A 255 -10.88 -10.26 0.91
CA VAL A 255 -10.95 -9.81 -0.49
C VAL A 255 -12.37 -9.92 -1.03
N GLY A 256 -13.09 -10.99 -0.69
CA GLY A 256 -14.50 -11.16 -1.03
C GLY A 256 -15.41 -10.07 -0.44
N ASP A 257 -15.27 -9.79 0.86
CA ASP A 257 -16.01 -8.74 1.57
C ASP A 257 -15.71 -7.36 0.94
N THR A 258 -14.45 -7.12 0.56
CA THR A 258 -14.04 -5.88 -0.10
C THR A 258 -14.65 -5.76 -1.50
N TYR A 259 -14.63 -6.81 -2.32
CA TYR A 259 -15.25 -6.79 -3.65
C TYR A 259 -16.77 -6.61 -3.58
N GLU A 260 -17.44 -7.22 -2.60
CA GLU A 260 -18.86 -7.03 -2.34
C GLU A 260 -19.17 -5.55 -2.06
N ASP A 261 -18.40 -4.92 -1.18
CA ASP A 261 -18.60 -3.52 -0.82
C ASP A 261 -18.29 -2.55 -1.98
N ILE A 262 -17.21 -2.79 -2.72
CA ILE A 262 -16.91 -2.03 -3.94
C ILE A 262 -18.06 -2.20 -4.95
N ASN A 263 -18.57 -3.41 -5.17
CA ASN A 263 -19.67 -3.64 -6.10
C ASN A 263 -20.95 -2.88 -5.67
N LYS A 264 -21.25 -2.82 -4.37
CA LYS A 264 -22.37 -2.03 -3.86
C LYS A 264 -22.24 -0.56 -4.21
N ILE A 265 -21.06 0.03 -3.97
CA ILE A 265 -20.87 1.46 -4.21
C ILE A 265 -20.71 1.81 -5.69
N LEU A 266 -20.18 0.92 -6.55
CA LEU A 266 -19.90 1.25 -7.95
C LEU A 266 -21.04 0.83 -8.90
N VAL A 267 -21.73 -0.27 -8.59
CA VAL A 267 -22.72 -0.89 -9.49
C VAL A 267 -24.13 -0.84 -8.90
N GLU A 268 -24.32 -1.28 -7.67
CA GLU A 268 -25.67 -1.36 -7.08
C GLU A 268 -26.25 0.02 -6.75
N SER A 269 -25.38 0.99 -6.43
CA SER A 269 -25.79 2.37 -6.18
C SER A 269 -26.14 3.16 -7.44
N LEU A 270 -26.06 2.60 -8.65
CA LEU A 270 -26.45 3.31 -9.88
C LEU A 270 -27.93 3.67 -9.85
N ASN A 271 -28.26 4.94 -10.12
CA ASN A 271 -29.63 5.44 -10.12
C ASN A 271 -30.37 5.03 -11.40
N VAL A 272 -30.81 3.77 -11.43
CA VAL A 272 -31.48 3.17 -12.59
C VAL A 272 -32.70 3.98 -13.05
N LYS A 273 -33.44 4.58 -12.11
CA LYS A 273 -34.64 5.35 -12.43
C LYS A 273 -34.29 6.65 -13.16
N GLU A 274 -33.35 7.43 -12.62
CA GLU A 274 -32.94 8.69 -13.23
C GLU A 274 -32.20 8.47 -14.54
N ILE A 275 -31.27 7.51 -14.62
CA ILE A 275 -30.55 7.23 -15.86
C ILE A 275 -31.51 6.87 -16.99
N LYS A 276 -32.53 6.02 -16.73
CA LYS A 276 -33.55 5.69 -17.74
C LYS A 276 -34.36 6.91 -18.15
N ALA A 277 -34.79 7.73 -17.18
CA ALA A 277 -35.54 8.94 -17.47
C ALA A 277 -34.73 9.91 -18.35
N PHE A 278 -33.45 10.07 -18.03
CA PHE A 278 -32.51 10.91 -18.77
C PHE A 278 -32.31 10.40 -20.21
N ILE A 279 -32.07 9.10 -20.41
CA ILE A 279 -31.91 8.54 -21.76
C ILE A 279 -33.16 8.77 -22.61
N VAL A 280 -34.36 8.52 -22.07
CA VAL A 280 -35.62 8.70 -22.83
C VAL A 280 -35.88 10.16 -23.16
N GLN A 281 -35.48 11.10 -22.29
CA GLN A 281 -35.67 12.52 -22.52
C GLN A 281 -34.68 13.12 -23.53
N ASN A 282 -33.51 12.52 -23.70
CA ASN A 282 -32.38 13.11 -24.44
C ASN A 282 -31.83 12.22 -25.56
N SER A 283 -32.52 11.12 -25.92
CA SER A 283 -32.15 10.24 -27.05
C SER A 283 -33.41 9.79 -27.80
N ASN A 284 -33.22 9.05 -28.90
CA ASN A 284 -34.33 8.47 -29.68
C ASN A 284 -34.87 7.14 -29.08
N LEU A 285 -34.36 6.71 -27.93
CA LEU A 285 -34.77 5.46 -27.29
C LEU A 285 -36.04 5.65 -26.46
N GLU A 286 -36.94 4.68 -26.54
CA GLU A 286 -38.18 4.65 -25.78
C GLU A 286 -38.06 3.81 -24.50
N LYS A 287 -39.04 3.96 -23.60
CA LYS A 287 -39.10 3.18 -22.34
C LYS A 287 -39.04 1.66 -22.57
N LYS A 288 -39.61 1.18 -23.69
CA LYS A 288 -39.62 -0.24 -24.07
C LYS A 288 -38.21 -0.77 -24.37
N ASP A 289 -37.35 0.06 -24.96
CA ASP A 289 -35.98 -0.30 -25.34
C ASP A 289 -35.08 -0.45 -24.11
N LEU A 290 -35.44 0.26 -23.02
CA LEU A 290 -34.69 0.25 -21.77
C LEU A 290 -35.26 -0.68 -20.70
N ALA A 291 -36.38 -1.36 -20.94
CA ALA A 291 -37.14 -2.06 -19.89
C ALA A 291 -36.27 -3.04 -19.07
N GLU A 292 -35.50 -3.86 -19.77
CA GLU A 292 -34.64 -4.91 -19.19
C GLU A 292 -33.24 -4.42 -18.78
N LEU A 293 -32.84 -3.20 -19.14
CA LEU A 293 -31.51 -2.69 -18.83
C LEU A 293 -31.42 -2.23 -17.37
N ARG A 294 -30.41 -2.72 -16.65
CA ARG A 294 -30.09 -2.37 -15.25
C ARG A 294 -28.57 -2.35 -15.05
N GLY A 295 -28.11 -1.69 -13.98
CA GLY A 295 -26.70 -1.66 -13.56
C GLY A 295 -25.76 -1.31 -14.70
N MET A 296 -24.71 -2.13 -14.88
CA MET A 296 -23.68 -1.94 -15.91
C MET A 296 -24.22 -1.87 -17.35
N LYS A 297 -25.26 -2.65 -17.70
CA LYS A 297 -25.85 -2.61 -19.05
C LYS A 297 -26.55 -1.27 -19.34
N LEU A 298 -27.14 -0.68 -18.32
CA LEU A 298 -27.76 0.64 -18.43
C LEU A 298 -26.69 1.75 -18.51
N LEU A 299 -25.62 1.63 -17.72
CA LEU A 299 -24.47 2.53 -17.79
C LEU A 299 -23.80 2.48 -19.18
N ARG A 300 -23.63 1.28 -19.75
CA ARG A 300 -23.15 1.07 -21.12
C ARG A 300 -23.98 1.87 -22.13
N CYS A 301 -25.29 1.73 -22.05
CA CYS A 301 -26.21 2.46 -22.93
C CYS A 301 -26.03 3.97 -22.78
N TRP A 302 -25.95 4.47 -21.55
CA TRP A 302 -25.72 5.90 -21.30
C TRP A 302 -24.41 6.41 -21.90
N LEU A 303 -23.29 5.68 -21.70
CA LEU A 303 -21.98 6.06 -22.23
C LEU A 303 -21.98 6.12 -23.77
N ILE A 304 -22.60 5.16 -24.44
CA ILE A 304 -22.70 5.16 -25.91
C ILE A 304 -23.52 6.36 -26.40
N GLN A 305 -24.68 6.62 -25.78
CA GLN A 305 -25.59 7.66 -26.24
C GLN A 305 -25.04 9.08 -25.99
N PHE A 306 -24.38 9.30 -24.85
CA PHE A 306 -24.03 10.64 -24.39
C PHE A 306 -22.55 10.99 -24.46
N LEU A 307 -21.65 10.01 -24.46
CA LEU A 307 -20.23 10.26 -24.74
C LEU A 307 -19.84 9.93 -26.20
N GLN A 308 -20.79 9.45 -27.01
CA GLN A 308 -20.59 9.10 -28.42
C GLN A 308 -19.41 8.13 -28.67
N LEU A 309 -19.13 7.30 -27.67
CA LEU A 309 -18.09 6.27 -27.75
C LEU A 309 -18.60 5.07 -28.55
N SER A 310 -17.71 4.40 -29.28
CA SER A 310 -18.06 3.14 -29.95
C SER A 310 -18.39 2.06 -28.93
N GLU A 311 -19.22 1.10 -29.34
CA GLU A 311 -19.60 -0.04 -28.50
C GLU A 311 -18.37 -0.80 -27.95
N GLU A 312 -17.39 -1.05 -28.82
CA GLU A 312 -16.14 -1.73 -28.46
C GLU A 312 -15.37 -0.97 -27.38
N THR A 313 -15.24 0.36 -27.52
CA THR A 313 -14.57 1.20 -26.52
C THR A 313 -15.30 1.17 -25.19
N VAL A 314 -16.63 1.24 -25.18
CA VAL A 314 -17.42 1.20 -23.94
C VAL A 314 -17.33 -0.18 -23.27
N ASP A 315 -17.31 -1.26 -24.05
CA ASP A 315 -17.16 -2.62 -23.52
C ASP A 315 -15.80 -2.83 -22.87
N GLN A 316 -14.73 -2.28 -23.45
CA GLN A 316 -13.40 -2.28 -22.84
C GLN A 316 -13.36 -1.42 -21.57
N LEU A 317 -14.00 -0.24 -21.60
CA LEU A 317 -14.07 0.64 -20.44
C LEU A 317 -14.80 0.00 -19.26
N LEU A 318 -15.94 -0.65 -19.49
CA LEU A 318 -16.75 -1.25 -18.42
C LEU A 318 -16.29 -2.65 -18.00
N LEU A 319 -15.34 -3.25 -18.72
CA LEU A 319 -14.75 -4.55 -18.40
C LEU A 319 -14.38 -4.71 -16.91
N PRO A 320 -13.77 -3.72 -16.22
CA PRO A 320 -13.39 -3.86 -14.81
C PRO A 320 -14.60 -4.04 -13.88
N LEU A 321 -15.75 -3.42 -14.18
CA LEU A 321 -16.96 -3.59 -13.37
C LEU A 321 -17.58 -4.98 -13.58
N PHE A 322 -17.52 -5.53 -14.80
CA PHE A 322 -17.95 -6.91 -15.05
C PHE A 322 -17.06 -7.92 -14.34
N VAL A 323 -15.74 -7.67 -14.34
CA VAL A 323 -14.78 -8.48 -13.60
C VAL A 323 -15.02 -8.39 -12.10
N LEU A 324 -15.24 -7.18 -11.55
CA LEU A 324 -15.58 -6.97 -10.15
C LEU A 324 -16.81 -7.80 -9.73
N TYR A 325 -17.85 -7.81 -10.57
CA TYR A 325 -19.05 -8.61 -10.32
C TYR A 325 -18.76 -10.12 -10.33
N ASP A 326 -17.91 -10.60 -11.24
CA ASP A 326 -17.50 -12.01 -11.27
C ASP A 326 -16.64 -12.39 -10.05
N LEU A 327 -15.72 -11.52 -9.64
CA LEU A 327 -14.90 -11.70 -8.44
C LEU A 327 -15.78 -11.77 -7.19
N ARG A 328 -16.77 -10.88 -7.06
CA ARG A 328 -17.79 -10.97 -6.01
C ARG A 328 -18.45 -12.35 -5.99
N ILE A 329 -18.86 -12.89 -7.15
CA ILE A 329 -19.46 -14.24 -7.19
C ILE A 329 -18.46 -15.32 -6.75
N VAL A 330 -17.21 -15.24 -7.21
CA VAL A 330 -16.15 -16.21 -6.89
C VAL A 330 -15.91 -16.33 -5.39
N TYR A 331 -15.89 -15.19 -4.68
CA TYR A 331 -15.50 -15.16 -3.27
C TYR A 331 -16.69 -15.10 -2.29
N ALA A 332 -17.81 -14.48 -2.67
CA ALA A 332 -18.95 -14.27 -1.77
C ALA A 332 -20.09 -15.29 -1.95
N HIS A 333 -20.15 -16.02 -3.06
CA HIS A 333 -21.25 -16.96 -3.34
C HIS A 333 -20.82 -18.43 -3.30
N LEU A 334 -21.72 -19.29 -2.83
CA LEU A 334 -21.54 -20.73 -2.88
C LEU A 334 -21.64 -21.23 -4.33
N THR A 335 -20.50 -21.59 -4.92
CA THR A 335 -20.40 -22.14 -6.27
C THR A 335 -19.55 -23.42 -6.26
N SER A 336 -19.63 -24.23 -7.33
CA SER A 336 -18.76 -25.41 -7.45
C SER A 336 -17.31 -24.97 -7.64
N ALA A 337 -16.36 -25.81 -7.20
CA ALA A 337 -14.93 -25.55 -7.39
C ALA A 337 -14.57 -25.36 -8.88
N GLU A 338 -15.17 -26.15 -9.76
CA GLU A 338 -15.00 -26.04 -11.22
C GLU A 338 -15.50 -24.68 -11.74
N SER A 339 -16.71 -24.26 -11.37
CA SER A 339 -17.26 -22.97 -11.80
C SER A 339 -16.46 -21.79 -11.25
N ARG A 340 -15.98 -21.90 -10.01
CA ARG A 340 -15.10 -20.90 -9.37
C ARG A 340 -13.80 -20.76 -10.17
N GLU A 341 -13.18 -21.88 -10.52
CA GLU A 341 -11.92 -21.91 -11.26
C GLU A 341 -12.07 -21.39 -12.69
N GLU A 342 -13.12 -21.77 -13.41
CA GLU A 342 -13.44 -21.23 -14.74
C GLU A 342 -13.62 -19.70 -14.72
N LYS A 343 -14.31 -19.20 -13.69
CA LYS A 343 -14.48 -17.74 -13.49
C LYS A 343 -13.15 -17.07 -13.20
N LEU A 344 -12.29 -17.63 -12.36
CA LEU A 344 -10.96 -17.09 -12.06
C LEU A 344 -10.08 -17.04 -13.31
N ILE A 345 -10.06 -18.10 -14.11
CA ILE A 345 -9.37 -18.12 -15.42
C ILE A 345 -9.86 -16.98 -16.31
N SER A 346 -11.18 -16.80 -16.41
CA SER A 346 -11.79 -15.72 -17.20
C SER A 346 -11.48 -14.33 -16.65
N VAL A 347 -11.50 -14.16 -15.33
CA VAL A 347 -11.12 -12.90 -14.66
C VAL A 347 -9.67 -12.55 -15.00
N CYS A 348 -8.72 -13.46 -14.73
CA CYS A 348 -7.30 -13.22 -14.97
C CYS A 348 -7.03 -12.84 -16.43
N LYS A 349 -7.63 -13.56 -17.40
CA LYS A 349 -7.53 -13.21 -18.82
C LYS A 349 -8.02 -11.80 -19.13
N ARG A 350 -9.19 -11.42 -18.62
CA ARG A 350 -9.81 -10.11 -18.90
C ARG A 350 -9.04 -8.94 -18.31
N ILE A 351 -8.37 -9.12 -17.17
CA ILE A 351 -7.54 -8.08 -16.56
C ILE A 351 -6.08 -8.10 -17.01
N GLY A 352 -5.69 -9.06 -17.86
CA GLY A 352 -4.34 -9.15 -18.43
C GLY A 352 -3.32 -9.87 -17.55
N LEU A 353 -3.78 -10.69 -16.60
CA LEU A 353 -2.95 -11.57 -15.78
C LEU A 353 -2.79 -12.95 -16.41
N ASN A 354 -1.79 -13.69 -15.92
CA ASN A 354 -1.67 -15.13 -16.20
C ASN A 354 -2.96 -15.85 -15.76
N GLU A 355 -3.53 -16.69 -16.63
CA GLU A 355 -4.78 -17.41 -16.35
C GLU A 355 -4.74 -18.31 -15.10
N ASN A 356 -3.53 -18.71 -14.68
CA ASN A 356 -3.27 -19.53 -13.49
C ASN A 356 -2.91 -18.70 -12.24
N CYS A 357 -2.95 -17.36 -12.31
CA CYS A 357 -2.70 -16.51 -11.14
C CYS A 357 -3.80 -16.73 -10.09
N ARG A 358 -3.42 -17.13 -8.88
CA ARG A 358 -4.31 -17.31 -7.71
C ARG A 358 -3.84 -16.50 -6.51
N ASP A 359 -2.97 -15.51 -6.77
CA ASP A 359 -2.53 -14.55 -5.77
C ASP A 359 -3.56 -13.43 -5.67
N ASN A 360 -4.30 -13.44 -4.56
CA ASN A 360 -5.38 -12.48 -4.32
C ASN A 360 -4.88 -11.03 -4.24
N GLU A 361 -3.65 -10.79 -3.77
CA GLU A 361 -3.06 -9.44 -3.74
C GLU A 361 -2.84 -8.93 -5.15
N VAL A 362 -2.19 -9.74 -5.99
CA VAL A 362 -1.93 -9.39 -7.40
C VAL A 362 -3.23 -9.16 -8.17
N ILE A 363 -4.23 -10.03 -7.98
CA ILE A 363 -5.54 -9.89 -8.65
C ILE A 363 -6.25 -8.62 -8.18
N TYR A 364 -6.29 -8.36 -6.87
CA TYR A 364 -6.88 -7.16 -6.31
C TYR A 364 -6.23 -5.90 -6.85
N ASP A 365 -4.91 -5.81 -6.81
CA ASP A 365 -4.18 -4.62 -7.22
C ASP A 365 -4.42 -4.26 -8.68
N VAL A 366 -4.30 -5.26 -9.58
CA VAL A 366 -4.57 -5.05 -11.01
C VAL A 366 -6.03 -4.68 -11.25
N MET A 367 -6.97 -5.29 -10.54
CA MET A 367 -8.39 -4.97 -10.67
C MET A 367 -8.67 -3.52 -10.28
N ILE A 368 -8.13 -3.05 -9.14
CA ILE A 368 -8.34 -1.67 -8.70
C ILE A 368 -7.68 -0.68 -9.68
N ASP A 369 -6.49 -0.97 -10.20
CA ASP A 369 -5.84 -0.13 -11.21
C ASP A 369 -6.67 -0.02 -12.49
N LYS A 370 -7.33 -1.11 -12.90
CA LYS A 370 -8.25 -1.11 -14.05
C LYS A 370 -9.51 -0.26 -13.77
N ILE A 371 -10.07 -0.30 -12.55
CA ILE A 371 -11.20 0.57 -12.16
C ILE A 371 -10.78 2.04 -12.18
N ILE A 372 -9.60 2.37 -11.65
CA ILE A 372 -9.06 3.74 -11.66
C ILE A 372 -8.95 4.23 -13.11
N SER A 373 -8.31 3.46 -13.98
CA SER A 373 -8.15 3.80 -15.40
C SER A 373 -9.48 3.98 -16.13
N MET A 374 -10.48 3.14 -15.85
CA MET A 374 -11.85 3.33 -16.36
C MET A 374 -12.41 4.69 -15.96
N TYR A 375 -12.39 5.03 -14.66
CA TYR A 375 -12.93 6.30 -14.18
C TYR A 375 -12.23 7.50 -14.80
N GLU A 376 -10.90 7.47 -14.85
CA GLU A 376 -10.10 8.56 -15.43
C GLU A 376 -10.41 8.77 -16.90
N THR A 377 -10.58 7.68 -17.66
CA THR A 377 -10.94 7.77 -19.07
C THR A 377 -12.35 8.35 -19.26
N VAL A 378 -13.32 7.89 -18.46
CA VAL A 378 -14.70 8.41 -18.53
C VAL A 378 -14.75 9.89 -18.14
N ILE A 379 -14.04 10.30 -17.09
CA ILE A 379 -13.91 11.70 -16.67
C ILE A 379 -13.22 12.54 -17.77
N GLY A 380 -12.18 11.99 -18.41
CA GLY A 380 -11.49 12.65 -19.50
C GLY A 380 -12.38 12.92 -20.73
N HIS A 381 -13.45 12.17 -20.92
CA HIS A 381 -14.45 12.41 -21.97
C HIS A 381 -15.55 13.42 -21.58
N LEU A 382 -15.66 13.76 -20.28
CA LEU A 382 -16.65 14.71 -19.77
C LEU A 382 -16.11 16.15 -19.66
N ASN A 383 -14.79 16.31 -19.61
CA ASN A 383 -14.08 17.59 -19.69
C ASN A 383 -13.84 17.97 -21.16
#